data_AF-A0A821YYM9-F1
#
_entry.id   AF-A0A821YYM9-F1
#
_cell.length_a   1.000
_cell.length_b   1.000
_cell.length_c   1.000
_cell.angle_alpha   90.00
_cell.angle_beta   90.00
_cell.angle_gamma   90.00
#
_symmetry.space_group_name_H-M   'P 1'
#
loop_
_entity.id
_entity.type
_entity.pdbx_description
1 polymer ?
#
loop_
_entity_poly.entity_id
_entity_poly.type
_entity_poly.pdbx_seq_one_letter_code
_entity_poly.pdbx_strand_id
1 'polypeptide(L)'
;QCVNYVFLLFIRWEINDTSCRWRGFFGYMAVAAVIYSYLIQATSLVLIPLPALLTDDIHYRPFTLCWVPKKYTLHVIYTVLAYYLIPAILIFAIYIYIYICMKHPRYRVFIVTARRRSNRDLEVLCNIMILFAIYTLGAIPTILYLLTNIRFLYGMGIVTVSFTVAIEKIVTLILDRDIRNIIKLYLRRSMVQIRPIS
;
A
#
# COMPACT_ATOMS: atom_id res chain seq x y z
N GLN A 1 -24.36 -10.35 4.99
CA GLN A 1 -23.57 -9.15 5.38
C GLN A 1 -22.37 -9.11 4.45
N CYS A 2 -21.93 -7.96 3.92
CA CYS A 2 -20.95 -7.90 2.80
C CYS A 2 -19.76 -6.99 3.16
N VAL A 3 -18.65 -7.18 2.44
CA VAL A 3 -17.37 -6.46 2.50
C VAL A 3 -17.14 -5.80 1.12
N ASN A 4 -16.67 -4.56 1.05
CA ASN A 4 -16.51 -3.70 -0.13
C ASN A 4 -15.02 -3.46 -0.12
N TYR A 5 -14.40 -3.70 -1.26
CA TYR A 5 -13.06 -3.27 -1.49
C TYR A 5 -13.15 -2.06 -2.40
N VAL A 6 -12.59 -0.93 -1.97
CA VAL A 6 -12.32 0.18 -2.88
C VAL A 6 -10.90 0.01 -3.37
N PHE A 7 -10.78 -0.30 -4.65
CA PHE A 7 -9.83 0.36 -5.52
C PHE A 7 -10.57 0.62 -6.83
N LEU A 8 -10.45 1.85 -7.33
CA LEU A 8 -11.11 2.43 -8.51
C LEU A 8 -12.48 3.09 -8.22
N LEU A 9 -12.38 4.40 -7.93
CA LEU A 9 -13.21 5.47 -8.45
C LEU A 9 -14.68 5.14 -8.73
N PHE A 10 -15.55 5.82 -7.96
CA PHE A 10 -16.90 6.25 -8.30
C PHE A 10 -17.21 6.38 -9.81
N ILE A 11 -17.49 5.27 -10.48
CA ILE A 11 -18.05 5.28 -11.84
C ILE A 11 -19.36 4.51 -11.75
N ARG A 12 -20.45 5.26 -11.74
CA ARG A 12 -21.86 4.81 -11.59
C ARG A 12 -22.37 3.97 -12.78
N TRP A 13 -21.49 3.53 -13.68
CA TRP A 13 -21.85 3.06 -15.02
C TRP A 13 -21.64 1.55 -15.24
N GLU A 14 -21.37 0.81 -14.17
CA GLU A 14 -21.12 -0.63 -14.25
C GLU A 14 -22.41 -1.43 -14.05
N ILE A 15 -22.60 -2.50 -14.82
CA ILE A 15 -23.86 -3.27 -14.86
C ILE A 15 -23.62 -4.78 -14.69
N ASN A 16 -22.36 -5.24 -14.75
CA ASN A 16 -22.02 -6.67 -14.88
C ASN A 16 -20.99 -7.16 -13.85
N ASP A 17 -21.21 -8.38 -13.33
CA ASP A 17 -20.33 -9.08 -12.36
C ASP A 17 -18.89 -9.27 -12.86
N THR A 18 -18.73 -9.56 -14.16
CA THR A 18 -17.42 -9.79 -14.78
C THR A 18 -16.54 -8.55 -14.71
N SER A 19 -17.12 -7.36 -14.94
CA SER A 19 -16.40 -6.09 -14.85
C SER A 19 -15.98 -5.78 -13.41
N CYS A 20 -16.84 -6.07 -12.44
CA CYS A 20 -16.53 -5.95 -11.02
C CYS A 20 -15.34 -6.82 -10.59
N ARG A 21 -15.26 -8.06 -11.07
CA ARG A 21 -14.14 -8.98 -10.77
C ARG A 21 -12.82 -8.50 -11.34
N TRP A 22 -12.81 -8.01 -12.58
CA TRP A 22 -11.63 -7.40 -13.19
C TRP A 22 -11.14 -6.18 -12.41
N ARG A 23 -12.05 -5.33 -11.93
CA ARG A 23 -11.68 -4.19 -11.07
C ARG A 23 -11.10 -4.62 -9.74
N GLY A 24 -11.71 -5.61 -9.08
CA GLY A 24 -11.16 -6.20 -7.86
C GLY A 24 -9.74 -6.72 -8.07
N PHE A 25 -9.53 -7.45 -9.17
CA PHE A 25 -8.21 -7.95 -9.57
C PHE A 25 -7.18 -6.82 -9.76
N PHE A 26 -7.50 -5.77 -10.53
CA PHE A 26 -6.58 -4.64 -10.74
C PHE A 26 -6.32 -3.85 -9.46
N GLY A 27 -7.32 -3.70 -8.60
CA GLY A 27 -7.17 -3.10 -7.29
C GLY A 27 -6.18 -3.87 -6.42
N TYR A 28 -6.36 -5.18 -6.33
CA TYR A 28 -5.47 -6.06 -5.59
C TYR A 28 -4.07 -6.15 -6.21
N MET A 29 -3.93 -6.08 -7.54
CA MET A 29 -2.62 -5.94 -8.19
C MET A 29 -1.92 -4.65 -7.79
N ALA A 30 -2.63 -3.52 -7.78
CA ALA A 30 -2.04 -2.23 -7.41
C ALA A 30 -1.53 -2.24 -5.96
N VAL A 31 -2.28 -2.85 -5.04
CA VAL A 31 -1.83 -3.02 -3.65
C VAL A 31 -0.64 -3.98 -3.56
N ALA A 32 -0.70 -5.13 -4.23
CA ALA A 32 0.40 -6.09 -4.25
C ALA A 32 1.69 -5.47 -4.82
N ALA A 33 1.59 -4.63 -5.85
CA ALA A 33 2.72 -3.96 -6.48
C ALA A 33 3.48 -3.03 -5.52
N VAL A 34 2.76 -2.37 -4.62
CA VAL A 34 3.34 -1.45 -3.62
C VAL A 34 3.98 -2.23 -2.46
N ILE A 35 3.41 -3.38 -2.12
CA ILE A 35 3.75 -4.13 -0.92
C ILE A 35 4.90 -5.13 -1.15
N TYR A 36 4.87 -5.84 -2.27
CA TYR A 36 5.84 -6.88 -2.57
C TYR A 36 7.02 -6.33 -3.39
N SER A 37 8.24 -6.61 -2.90
CA SER A 37 9.49 -6.16 -3.52
C SER A 37 9.67 -6.73 -4.94
N TYR A 38 10.43 -6.00 -5.77
CA TYR A 38 10.79 -6.33 -7.17
C TYR A 38 11.23 -7.79 -7.40
N LEU A 39 11.86 -8.42 -6.40
CA LEU A 39 12.39 -9.80 -6.53
C LEU A 39 11.32 -10.90 -6.57
N ILE A 40 10.11 -10.66 -6.03
CA ILE A 40 8.99 -11.63 -6.04
C ILE A 40 7.84 -11.09 -6.91
N GLN A 41 8.05 -9.95 -7.57
CA GLN A 41 6.97 -9.09 -8.05
C GLN A 41 6.15 -9.75 -9.17
N ALA A 42 6.75 -10.42 -10.15
CA ALA A 42 5.96 -10.95 -11.27
C ALA A 42 4.97 -12.06 -10.87
N THR A 43 5.40 -13.00 -10.01
CA THR A 43 4.56 -14.12 -9.59
C THR A 43 3.58 -13.71 -8.50
N SER A 44 4.01 -12.96 -7.48
CA SER A 44 3.11 -12.49 -6.42
C SER A 44 2.05 -11.51 -6.93
N LEU A 45 2.40 -10.64 -7.90
CA LEU A 45 1.47 -9.68 -8.48
C LEU A 45 0.31 -10.35 -9.21
N VAL A 46 0.51 -11.54 -9.78
CA VAL A 46 -0.57 -12.24 -10.50
C VAL A 46 -1.23 -13.27 -9.60
N LEU A 47 -0.47 -14.11 -8.89
CA LEU A 47 -1.03 -15.22 -8.11
C LEU A 47 -1.85 -14.76 -6.89
N ILE A 48 -1.44 -13.69 -6.21
CA ILE A 48 -2.13 -13.21 -5.01
C ILE A 48 -3.52 -12.61 -5.34
N PRO A 49 -3.68 -11.79 -6.38
CA PRO A 49 -5.00 -11.29 -6.77
C PRO A 49 -5.82 -12.26 -7.63
N LEU A 50 -5.22 -13.31 -8.19
CA LEU A 50 -5.90 -14.29 -9.05
C LEU A 50 -7.20 -14.87 -8.46
N PRO A 51 -7.29 -15.18 -7.16
CA PRO A 51 -8.53 -15.63 -6.53
C PRO A 51 -9.70 -14.69 -6.78
N ALA A 52 -9.50 -13.37 -6.83
CA ALA A 52 -10.56 -12.40 -7.11
C ALA A 52 -11.18 -12.56 -8.51
N LEU A 53 -10.43 -13.13 -9.45
CA LEU A 53 -10.87 -13.38 -10.82
C LEU A 53 -11.39 -14.80 -11.02
N LEU A 54 -10.87 -15.77 -10.27
CA LEU A 54 -11.29 -17.18 -10.32
C LEU A 54 -12.53 -17.48 -9.48
N THR A 55 -12.71 -16.81 -8.34
CA THR A 55 -13.85 -17.06 -7.46
C THR A 55 -15.02 -16.16 -7.83
N ASP A 56 -16.24 -16.69 -7.66
CA ASP A 56 -17.48 -15.91 -7.81
C ASP A 56 -17.82 -15.16 -6.51
N ASP A 57 -16.80 -14.79 -5.72
CA ASP A 57 -17.02 -14.14 -4.43
C ASP A 57 -17.38 -12.65 -4.59
N ILE A 58 -17.12 -12.06 -5.77
CA ILE A 58 -17.38 -10.65 -6.08
C ILE A 58 -18.61 -10.56 -6.98
N HIS A 59 -19.65 -9.89 -6.49
CA HIS A 59 -20.88 -9.65 -7.24
C HIS A 59 -21.20 -8.15 -7.35
N TYR A 60 -21.71 -7.77 -8.51
CA TYR A 60 -22.37 -6.49 -8.72
C TYR A 60 -23.74 -6.53 -8.04
N ARG A 61 -24.10 -5.43 -7.38
CA ARG A 61 -25.45 -5.25 -6.85
C ARG A 61 -25.99 -3.92 -7.38
N PRO A 62 -27.15 -3.92 -8.06
CA PRO A 62 -27.67 -2.72 -8.71
C PRO A 62 -27.88 -1.59 -7.70
N PHE A 63 -27.53 -0.36 -8.11
CA PHE A 63 -27.51 0.86 -7.28
C PHE A 63 -26.50 0.86 -6.14
N THR A 64 -25.60 -0.11 -6.11
CA THR A 64 -24.54 -0.24 -5.11
C THR A 64 -23.21 -0.60 -5.79
N LEU A 65 -22.10 -0.59 -5.05
CA LEU A 65 -20.74 -0.84 -5.56
C LEU A 65 -20.50 -2.33 -5.93
N CYS A 66 -19.26 -2.74 -6.20
CA CYS A 66 -18.90 -4.16 -6.33
C CYS A 66 -18.65 -4.78 -4.95
N TRP A 67 -19.32 -5.88 -4.60
CA TRP A 67 -19.35 -6.41 -3.23
C TRP A 67 -18.80 -7.82 -3.11
N VAL A 68 -18.14 -8.11 -1.99
CA VAL A 68 -17.82 -9.46 -1.53
C VAL A 68 -18.71 -9.82 -0.35
N PRO A 69 -19.64 -10.78 -0.46
CA PRO A 69 -20.41 -11.22 0.70
C PRO A 69 -19.50 -11.75 1.82
N LYS A 70 -19.74 -11.35 3.07
CA LYS A 70 -19.06 -11.83 4.29
C LYS A 70 -19.20 -13.35 4.47
N LYS A 71 -20.15 -13.98 3.78
CA LYS A 71 -20.28 -15.45 3.73
C LYS A 71 -18.98 -16.10 3.21
N TYR A 72 -18.21 -15.40 2.38
CA TYR A 72 -16.87 -15.79 1.93
C TYR A 72 -15.80 -15.35 2.94
N THR A 73 -15.90 -15.85 4.17
CA THR A 73 -14.95 -15.54 5.26
C THR A 73 -13.51 -15.88 4.90
N LEU A 74 -13.30 -16.92 4.09
CA LEU A 74 -11.98 -17.32 3.59
C LEU A 74 -11.34 -16.22 2.73
N HIS A 75 -12.11 -15.57 1.83
CA HIS A 75 -11.63 -14.47 1.00
C HIS A 75 -11.20 -13.27 1.85
N VAL A 76 -12.00 -12.96 2.88
CA VAL A 76 -11.72 -11.87 3.81
C VAL A 76 -10.49 -12.16 4.68
N ILE A 77 -10.34 -13.38 5.19
CA ILE A 77 -9.17 -13.80 5.97
C ILE A 77 -7.92 -13.78 5.10
N TYR A 78 -8.01 -14.34 3.89
CA TYR A 78 -6.91 -14.35 2.92
C TYR A 78 -6.41 -12.94 2.61
N THR A 79 -7.34 -12.01 2.32
CA THR A 79 -6.96 -10.63 2.00
C THR A 79 -6.28 -9.93 3.18
N VAL A 80 -6.74 -10.14 4.41
CA VAL A 80 -6.07 -9.59 5.61
C VAL A 80 -4.67 -10.17 5.79
N LEU A 81 -4.52 -11.49 5.64
CA LEU A 81 -3.23 -12.15 5.82
C LEU A 81 -2.22 -11.75 4.74
N ALA A 82 -2.61 -11.85 3.48
CA ALA A 82 -1.72 -11.59 2.34
C ALA A 82 -1.36 -10.11 2.22
N TYR A 83 -2.32 -9.19 2.37
CA TYR A 83 -2.08 -7.77 2.10
C TYR A 83 -1.70 -6.94 3.33
N TYR A 84 -1.88 -7.45 4.56
CA TYR A 84 -1.54 -6.70 5.77
C TYR A 84 -0.58 -7.46 6.68
N LEU A 85 -0.90 -8.70 7.08
CA LEU A 85 -0.13 -9.39 8.11
C LEU A 85 1.26 -9.86 7.63
N ILE A 86 1.32 -10.57 6.50
CA ILE A 86 2.58 -11.09 5.94
C ILE A 86 3.56 -9.94 5.63
N PRO A 87 3.15 -8.86 4.93
CA PRO A 87 4.02 -7.73 4.69
C PRO A 87 4.51 -7.03 5.95
N ALA A 88 3.63 -6.90 6.95
CA ALA A 88 3.98 -6.30 8.23
C ALA A 88 5.11 -7.04 8.91
N ILE A 89 4.97 -8.37 9.00
CA ILE A 89 5.96 -9.25 9.63
C ILE A 89 7.28 -9.19 8.85
N LEU A 90 7.22 -9.22 7.51
CA LEU A 90 8.41 -9.18 6.67
C LEU A 90 9.20 -7.87 6.85
N ILE A 91 8.52 -6.72 6.77
CA ILE A 91 9.15 -5.40 6.94
C ILE A 91 9.76 -5.28 8.34
N PHE A 92 9.03 -5.72 9.36
CA PHE A 92 9.51 -5.67 10.73
C PHE A 92 10.73 -6.59 10.97
N ALA A 93 10.73 -7.80 10.38
CA ALA A 93 11.85 -8.72 10.45
C ALA A 93 13.10 -8.16 9.76
N ILE A 94 12.94 -7.57 8.56
CA ILE A 94 14.03 -6.89 7.85
C ILE A 94 14.58 -5.73 8.67
N TYR A 95 13.70 -4.92 9.29
CA TYR A 95 14.11 -3.82 10.15
C TYR A 95 14.95 -4.27 11.34
N ILE A 96 14.48 -5.29 12.08
CA ILE A 96 15.21 -5.86 13.22
C ILE A 96 16.56 -6.42 12.76
N TYR A 97 16.58 -7.15 11.64
CA TYR A 97 17.82 -7.72 11.10
C TYR A 97 18.86 -6.63 10.82
N ILE A 98 18.47 -5.57 10.11
CA ILE A 98 19.37 -4.44 9.80
C ILE A 98 19.83 -3.75 11.10
N TYR A 99 18.91 -3.55 12.05
CA TYR A 99 19.23 -2.92 13.33
C TYR A 99 20.26 -3.73 14.14
N ILE A 100 20.13 -5.06 14.19
CA ILE A 100 21.09 -5.95 14.86
C ILE A 100 22.44 -5.93 14.15
N CYS A 101 22.46 -6.05 12.82
CA CYS A 101 23.69 -6.00 12.03
C CYS A 101 24.47 -4.70 12.26
N MET A 102 23.77 -3.57 12.39
CA MET A 102 24.35 -2.26 12.67
C MET A 102 24.96 -2.13 14.07
N LYS A 103 24.42 -2.85 15.07
CA LYS A 103 24.89 -2.77 16.46
C LYS A 103 26.09 -3.66 16.74
N HIS A 104 26.36 -4.67 15.91
CA HIS A 104 27.46 -5.61 16.13
C HIS A 104 28.85 -4.98 15.88
N PRO A 105 29.77 -5.02 16.86
CA PRO A 105 31.07 -4.32 16.80
C PRO A 105 32.04 -4.89 15.76
N ARG A 106 31.88 -6.15 15.32
CA ARG A 106 32.76 -6.78 14.31
C ARG A 106 32.70 -6.09 12.94
N TYR A 107 31.61 -5.39 12.61
CA TYR A 107 31.48 -4.67 11.35
C TYR A 107 31.97 -3.21 11.42
N ARG A 108 32.29 -2.66 12.60
CA ARG A 108 32.72 -1.25 12.76
C ARG A 108 34.01 -0.91 12.02
N VAL A 109 34.93 -1.86 11.85
CA VAL A 109 36.24 -1.61 11.23
C VAL A 109 36.15 -1.51 9.71
N PHE A 110 35.18 -2.19 9.08
CA PHE A 110 34.92 -2.09 7.63
C PHE A 110 34.05 -0.88 7.24
N ILE A 111 33.39 -0.25 8.21
CA ILE A 111 32.35 0.77 7.99
C ILE A 111 32.91 2.21 7.95
N VAL A 112 34.17 2.49 8.27
CA VAL A 112 34.66 3.89 8.33
C VAL A 112 34.52 4.61 6.97
N THR A 113 34.75 3.93 5.85
CA THR A 113 34.50 4.44 4.48
C THR A 113 33.06 4.27 4.01
N ALA A 114 32.30 3.31 4.56
CA ALA A 114 30.90 3.03 4.21
C ALA A 114 29.86 3.73 5.11
N ARG A 115 30.29 4.48 6.13
CA ARG A 115 29.43 5.05 7.18
C ARG A 115 28.37 6.01 6.64
N ARG A 116 28.71 6.78 5.61
CA ARG A 116 27.77 7.71 4.94
C ARG A 116 26.68 6.96 4.18
N ARG A 117 27.00 5.83 3.55
CA ARG A 117 26.02 4.97 2.85
C ARG A 117 25.11 4.27 3.87
N SER A 118 25.68 3.70 4.92
CA SER A 118 24.94 3.04 6.00
C SER A 118 23.97 3.98 6.74
N ASN A 119 24.38 5.23 7.04
CA ASN A 119 23.47 6.22 7.63
C ASN A 119 22.31 6.58 6.68
N ARG A 120 22.59 6.70 5.37
CA ARG A 120 21.55 6.95 4.37
C ARG A 120 20.57 5.78 4.27
N ASP A 121 21.07 4.55 4.29
CA ASP A 121 20.24 3.35 4.20
C ASP A 121 19.35 3.19 5.45
N LEU A 122 19.85 3.60 6.63
CA LEU A 122 19.07 3.66 7.86
C LEU A 122 17.98 4.76 7.82
N GLU A 123 18.29 5.93 7.24
CA GLU A 123 17.32 7.02 7.03
C GLU A 123 16.19 6.58 6.07
N VAL A 124 16.55 5.91 4.97
CA VAL A 124 15.57 5.31 4.04
C VAL A 124 14.70 4.27 4.75
N LEU A 125 15.32 3.40 5.56
CA LEU A 125 14.58 2.38 6.31
C LEU A 125 13.63 3.01 7.35
N CYS A 126 14.05 4.09 8.02
CA CYS A 126 13.19 4.84 8.94
C CYS A 126 11.99 5.45 8.20
N ASN A 127 12.23 6.04 7.03
CA ASN A 127 11.15 6.56 6.18
C ASN A 127 10.17 5.46 5.76
N ILE A 128 10.66 4.28 5.39
CA ILE A 128 9.83 3.11 5.07
C ILE A 128 9.00 2.69 6.29
N MET A 129 9.59 2.66 7.49
CA MET A 129 8.86 2.34 8.72
C MET A 129 7.76 3.35 9.04
N ILE A 130 7.99 4.65 8.80
CA ILE A 130 6.96 5.70 8.96
C ILE A 130 5.81 5.49 7.99
N LEU A 131 6.11 5.25 6.70
CA LEU A 131 5.08 4.98 5.69
C LEU A 131 4.29 3.71 6.01
N PHE A 132 4.97 2.67 6.48
CA PHE A 132 4.34 1.43 6.92
C PHE A 132 3.44 1.63 8.15
N ALA A 133 3.86 2.45 9.12
CA ALA A 133 3.03 2.80 10.27
C ALA A 133 1.75 3.54 9.83
N ILE A 134 1.86 4.49 8.91
CA ILE A 134 0.69 5.19 8.34
C ILE A 134 -0.26 4.18 7.68
N TYR A 135 0.27 3.28 6.85
CA TYR A 135 -0.51 2.24 6.17
C TYR A 135 -1.28 1.34 7.15
N THR A 136 -0.62 0.86 8.21
CA THR A 136 -1.24 -0.02 9.22
C THR A 136 -2.30 0.71 10.06
N LEU A 137 -2.09 1.99 10.40
CA LEU A 137 -3.09 2.80 11.09
C LEU A 137 -4.37 2.95 10.25
N GLY A 138 -4.24 3.13 8.94
CA GLY A 138 -5.36 3.21 8.01
C GLY A 138 -6.24 1.95 7.96
N ALA A 139 -5.67 0.80 8.29
CA ALA A 139 -6.34 -0.50 8.29
C ALA A 139 -7.12 -0.79 9.58
N ILE A 140 -6.91 -0.01 10.66
CA ILE A 140 -7.52 -0.24 11.98
C ILE A 140 -9.05 -0.34 11.92
N PRO A 141 -9.79 0.55 11.23
CA PRO A 141 -11.26 0.45 11.22
C PRO A 141 -11.76 -0.81 10.50
N THR A 142 -11.01 -1.29 9.49
CA THR A 142 -11.28 -2.55 8.80
C THR A 142 -11.11 -3.75 9.74
N ILE A 143 -10.03 -3.77 10.54
CA ILE A 143 -9.79 -4.82 11.53
C ILE A 143 -10.88 -4.78 12.62
N LEU A 144 -11.23 -3.60 13.11
CA LEU A 144 -12.30 -3.42 14.09
C LEU A 144 -13.66 -3.88 13.55
N TYR A 145 -13.95 -3.64 12.27
CA TYR A 145 -15.16 -4.17 11.63
C TYR A 145 -15.19 -5.70 11.63
N LEU A 146 -14.06 -6.36 11.37
CA LEU A 146 -14.00 -7.83 11.37
C LEU A 146 -14.32 -8.41 12.75
N LEU A 147 -13.87 -7.75 13.82
CA LEU A 147 -14.10 -8.18 15.20
C LEU A 147 -15.53 -7.86 15.71
N THR A 148 -16.03 -6.65 15.41
CA THR A 148 -17.27 -6.13 16.01
C THR A 148 -18.50 -6.29 15.12
N ASN A 149 -18.31 -6.51 13.82
CA ASN A 149 -19.38 -6.62 12.82
C ASN A 149 -20.29 -5.38 12.68
N ILE A 150 -19.81 -4.20 13.10
CA ILE A 150 -20.57 -2.94 13.04
C ILE A 150 -20.51 -2.35 11.62
N ARG A 151 -21.66 -2.14 10.98
CA ARG A 151 -21.77 -1.63 9.59
C ARG A 151 -21.14 -0.24 9.39
N PHE A 152 -21.17 0.61 10.42
CA PHE A 152 -20.55 1.94 10.37
C PHE A 152 -19.03 1.86 10.23
N LEU A 153 -18.38 0.97 10.98
CA LEU A 153 -16.91 0.78 10.93
C LEU A 153 -16.44 0.26 9.58
N TYR A 154 -17.30 -0.47 8.88
CA TYR A 154 -17.03 -0.93 7.54
C TYR A 154 -16.99 0.19 6.51
N GLY A 155 -17.97 1.10 6.51
CA GLY A 155 -17.94 2.29 5.65
C GLY A 155 -16.73 3.18 5.95
N MET A 156 -16.44 3.37 7.24
CA MET A 156 -15.25 4.09 7.69
C MET A 156 -13.96 3.42 7.22
N GLY A 157 -13.81 2.10 7.32
CA GLY A 157 -12.61 1.37 6.90
C GLY A 157 -12.28 1.55 5.42
N ILE A 158 -13.29 1.59 4.56
CA ILE A 158 -13.11 1.82 3.13
C ILE A 158 -12.56 3.23 2.87
N VAL A 159 -13.14 4.24 3.53
CA VAL A 159 -12.72 5.63 3.39
C VAL A 159 -11.32 5.82 3.97
N THR A 160 -11.03 5.26 5.15
CA THR A 160 -9.72 5.42 5.79
C THR A 160 -8.62 4.76 4.99
N VAL A 161 -8.80 3.54 4.47
CA VAL A 161 -7.75 2.90 3.64
C VAL A 161 -7.45 3.74 2.40
N SER A 162 -8.47 4.25 1.72
CA SER A 162 -8.30 5.09 0.52
C SER A 162 -7.57 6.40 0.83
N PHE A 163 -7.97 7.07 1.92
CA PHE A 163 -7.34 8.31 2.35
C PHE A 163 -5.90 8.10 2.82
N THR A 164 -5.64 6.96 3.46
CA THR A 164 -4.31 6.58 3.95
C THR A 164 -3.33 6.41 2.79
N VAL A 165 -3.74 5.80 1.67
CA VAL A 165 -2.89 5.69 0.48
C VAL A 165 -2.56 7.08 -0.08
N ALA A 166 -3.52 8.01 -0.11
CA ALA A 166 -3.27 9.38 -0.55
C ALA A 166 -2.28 10.11 0.38
N ILE A 167 -2.47 9.97 1.70
CA ILE A 167 -1.54 10.50 2.71
C ILE A 167 -0.15 9.89 2.53
N GLU A 168 -0.05 8.57 2.37
CA GLU A 168 1.23 7.86 2.18
C GLU A 168 2.02 8.43 1.00
N LYS A 169 1.36 8.72 -0.14
CA LYS A 169 2.06 9.33 -1.29
C LYS A 169 2.51 10.76 -1.02
N ILE A 170 1.70 11.56 -0.33
CA ILE A 170 2.09 12.91 0.09
C ILE A 170 3.29 12.85 1.04
N VAL A 171 3.24 11.95 2.03
CA VAL A 171 4.32 11.77 3.00
C VAL A 171 5.58 11.23 2.33
N THR A 172 5.46 10.35 1.34
CA THR A 172 6.61 9.86 0.56
C THR A 172 7.28 11.02 -0.19
N LEU A 173 6.50 11.90 -0.81
CA LEU A 173 7.02 13.10 -1.48
C LEU A 173 7.74 14.05 -0.50
N ILE A 174 7.29 14.11 0.77
CA ILE A 174 7.90 14.89 1.84
C ILE A 174 9.11 14.18 2.47
N LEU A 175 9.14 12.85 2.57
CA LEU A 175 10.24 12.14 3.21
C LEU A 175 11.40 11.92 2.24
N ASP A 176 11.12 11.67 0.96
CA ASP A 176 12.14 11.39 -0.04
C ASP A 176 12.92 12.67 -0.40
N ARG A 177 14.24 12.63 -0.19
CA ARG A 177 15.13 13.76 -0.46
C ARG A 177 15.39 13.94 -1.95
N ASP A 178 15.49 12.84 -2.70
CA ASP A 178 15.83 12.85 -4.13
C ASP A 178 14.64 13.33 -4.95
N ILE A 179 13.43 12.83 -4.66
CA ILE A 179 12.19 13.32 -5.29
C ILE A 179 12.02 14.82 -5.06
N ARG A 180 12.21 15.29 -3.83
CA ARG A 180 12.09 16.71 -3.49
C ARG A 180 13.11 17.57 -4.23
N ASN A 181 14.33 17.08 -4.42
CA ASN A 181 15.36 17.79 -5.17
C ASN A 181 14.99 17.89 -6.66
N ILE A 182 14.45 16.83 -7.24
CA ILE A 182 13.95 16.82 -8.63
C ILE A 182 12.79 17.81 -8.78
N ILE A 183 11.82 17.81 -7.86
CA ILE A 183 10.69 18.75 -7.87
C ILE A 183 11.18 20.20 -7.78
N LYS A 184 12.12 20.50 -6.87
CA LYS A 184 12.73 21.83 -6.76
C LYS A 184 13.42 22.25 -8.06
N LEU A 185 14.10 21.32 -8.73
CA LEU A 185 14.80 21.57 -9.99
C LEU A 185 13.81 21.84 -11.13
N TYR A 186 12.72 21.07 -11.20
CA TYR A 186 11.65 21.26 -12.18
C TYR A 186 10.90 22.59 -11.97
N LEU A 187 10.54 22.93 -10.73
CA LEU A 187 9.90 24.20 -10.37
C LEU A 187 10.80 25.41 -10.70
N ARG A 188 12.12 25.30 -10.46
CA ARG A 188 13.07 26.35 -10.85
C ARG A 188 13.15 26.51 -12.37
N ARG A 189 13.17 25.42 -13.14
CA ARG A 189 13.20 25.46 -14.61
C ARG A 189 11.93 26.08 -15.20
N SER A 190 10.77 25.72 -14.65
CA SER A 190 9.47 26.27 -15.01
C SER A 190 9.41 27.78 -14.76
N MET A 191 9.93 28.27 -13.62
CA MET A 191 9.98 29.72 -13.35
C MET A 191 10.95 30.49 -14.25
N VAL A 192 12.04 29.87 -14.73
CA VAL A 192 13.00 30.53 -15.64
C VAL A 192 12.44 30.69 -17.06
N GLN A 193 11.56 29.79 -17.51
CA GLN A 193 10.90 29.89 -18.82
C GLN A 193 9.78 30.95 -18.90
N ILE A 194 9.35 31.53 -17.78
CA ILE A 194 8.27 32.53 -17.73
C ILE A 194 8.81 33.98 -17.71
N ARG A 195 10.10 34.20 -18.02
CA ARG A 195 10.56 35.57 -18.35
C ARG A 195 10.33 35.84 -19.84
N PRO A 196 9.42 36.75 -20.22
CA PRO A 196 9.29 37.15 -21.62
C PRO A 196 10.58 37.85 -22.06
N ILE A 197 10.99 37.55 -23.28
CA ILE A 197 11.97 38.31 -24.05
C ILE A 197 11.38 39.71 -24.19
N SER A 198 12.07 40.70 -23.63
CA SER A 198 11.82 42.13 -23.82
C SER A 198 12.05 42.54 -25.27
#